data_AF-A0A9C6SL35-F1
#
_entry.id   AF-A0A9C6SL35-F1
#
_cell.length_a   1.000
_cell.length_b   1.000
_cell.length_c   1.000
_cell.angle_alpha   90.00
_cell.angle_beta   90.00
_cell.angle_gamma   90.00
#
_symmetry.space_group_name_H-M   'P 1'
#
loop_
_entity.id
_entity.type
_entity.pdbx_description
1 polymer ?
#
loop_
_entity_poly.entity_id
_entity_poly.type
_entity_poly.pdbx_seq_one_letter_code
_entity_poly.pdbx_strand_id
1 'polypeptide(L)'
;MTKMVGEFYYMAPEIVEVSKYTEKCDVYSFGIILWEVMSRKKPFNNLENETSYFILNKVMKGLRPDVNDVNVIQNAERIKLLITNCWDPNPKKRPDMHELITSFTSFVN
;
A
#
# COMPACT_ATOMS: atom_id res chain seq x y z
N MET A 1 -1.01 -25.10 8.34
CA MET A 1 -0.38 -23.83 7.94
C MET A 1 -0.92 -23.45 6.57
N THR A 2 -1.96 -22.63 6.52
CA THR A 2 -2.52 -22.11 5.28
C THR A 2 -1.47 -21.20 4.65
N LYS A 3 -1.15 -21.43 3.38
CA LYS A 3 -0.17 -20.65 2.62
C LYS A 3 -0.76 -19.25 2.38
N MET A 4 -0.61 -18.34 3.34
CA MET A 4 -1.18 -16.97 3.28
C MET A 4 -0.34 -16.05 2.38
N VAL A 5 -0.05 -16.49 1.15
CA VAL A 5 0.73 -15.70 0.16
C VAL A 5 0.06 -14.35 -0.10
N GLY A 6 -1.28 -14.30 -0.04
CA GLY A 6 -2.07 -13.09 -0.27
C GLY A 6 -1.86 -11.99 0.77
N GLU A 7 -1.65 -12.31 2.04
CA GLU A 7 -1.53 -11.28 3.09
C GLU A 7 -0.23 -10.46 2.97
N PHE A 8 0.84 -11.05 2.45
CA PHE A 8 2.15 -10.41 2.41
C PHE A 8 2.27 -9.24 1.42
N TYR A 9 1.43 -9.18 0.38
CA TYR A 9 1.45 -8.07 -0.58
C TYR A 9 0.93 -6.76 0.01
N TYR A 10 0.11 -6.86 1.05
CA TYR A 10 -0.50 -5.73 1.72
C TYR A 10 0.19 -5.41 3.05
N MET A 11 1.07 -6.31 3.53
CA MET A 11 1.72 -6.19 4.83
C MET A 11 2.72 -5.02 4.87
N ALA A 12 2.59 -4.19 5.92
CA ALA A 12 3.53 -3.11 6.18
C ALA A 12 4.91 -3.66 6.61
N PRO A 13 6.02 -3.02 6.18
CA PRO A 13 7.37 -3.53 6.43
C PRO A 13 7.69 -3.71 7.93
N GLU A 14 7.22 -2.79 8.78
CA GLU A 14 7.52 -2.84 10.21
C GLU A 14 6.89 -4.03 10.96
N ILE A 15 5.86 -4.67 10.39
CA ILE A 15 5.24 -5.87 10.98
C ILE A 15 6.19 -7.07 10.92
N VAL A 16 7.01 -7.12 9.88
CA VAL A 16 8.01 -8.17 9.66
C VAL A 16 9.17 -8.04 10.65
N GLU A 17 9.59 -6.81 10.93
CA GLU A 17 10.75 -6.53 11.78
C GLU A 17 10.43 -6.61 13.28
N VAL A 18 9.29 -6.06 13.70
CA VAL A 18 9.02 -5.80 15.12
C VAL A 18 7.74 -6.50 15.60
N SER A 19 6.93 -7.05 14.69
CA SER A 19 5.61 -7.67 14.99
C SER A 19 4.69 -6.76 15.82
N LYS A 20 4.90 -5.43 15.73
CA LYS A 20 4.11 -4.44 16.46
C LYS A 20 3.00 -3.91 15.57
N TYR A 21 1.80 -4.42 15.78
CA TYR A 21 0.60 -3.96 15.10
C TYR A 21 0.17 -2.60 15.67
N THR A 22 -0.04 -1.64 14.78
CA THR A 22 -0.57 -0.31 15.07
C THR A 22 -1.51 0.07 13.94
N GLU A 23 -2.40 1.04 14.14
CA GLU A 23 -3.27 1.56 13.06
C GLU A 23 -2.49 1.92 11.78
N LYS A 24 -1.21 2.32 11.91
CA LYS A 24 -0.36 2.68 10.77
C LYS A 24 -0.04 1.51 9.83
N CYS A 25 -0.09 0.26 10.27
CA CYS A 25 0.04 -0.88 9.37
C CYS A 25 -1.23 -1.12 8.54
N ASP A 26 -2.39 -0.80 9.10
CA ASP A 26 -3.67 -0.86 8.38
C ASP A 26 -3.74 0.27 7.34
N VAL A 27 -3.26 1.47 7.69
CA VAL A 27 -3.10 2.59 6.73
C VAL A 27 -2.21 2.21 5.55
N TYR A 28 -1.10 1.52 5.79
CA TYR A 28 -0.24 1.02 4.72
C TYR A 28 -0.98 0.04 3.82
N SER A 29 -1.67 -0.94 4.43
CA SER A 29 -2.43 -1.96 3.72
C SER A 29 -3.53 -1.32 2.86
N PHE A 30 -4.20 -0.31 3.40
CA PHE A 30 -5.17 0.51 2.68
C PHE A 30 -4.55 1.22 1.47
N GLY A 31 -3.34 1.77 1.59
CA GLY A 31 -2.62 2.37 0.46
C GLY A 31 -2.40 1.40 -0.70
N ILE A 32 -2.01 0.15 -0.40
CA ILE A 32 -1.84 -0.90 -1.42
C ILE A 32 -3.19 -1.28 -2.05
N ILE A 33 -4.24 -1.43 -1.26
CA ILE A 33 -5.60 -1.73 -1.75
C ILE A 33 -6.12 -0.59 -2.63
N LEU A 34 -5.94 0.66 -2.21
CA LEU A 34 -6.35 1.83 -2.98
C LEU A 34 -5.63 1.87 -4.33
N TRP A 35 -4.32 1.57 -4.35
CA TRP A 35 -3.57 1.42 -5.60
C TRP A 35 -4.12 0.28 -6.47
N GLU A 36 -4.42 -0.88 -5.91
CA GLU A 36 -4.96 -2.03 -6.65
C GLU A 36 -6.32 -1.70 -7.28
N VAL A 37 -7.22 -1.05 -6.54
CA VAL A 37 -8.53 -0.63 -7.04
C VAL A 37 -8.39 0.40 -8.17
N MET A 38 -7.51 1.38 -7.99
CA MET A 38 -7.37 2.50 -8.93
C MET A 38 -6.59 2.13 -10.19
N SER A 39 -5.60 1.25 -10.09
CA SER A 39 -4.83 0.74 -11.22
C SER A 39 -5.51 -0.45 -11.91
N ARG A 40 -6.42 -1.14 -11.21
CA ARG A 40 -7.01 -2.44 -11.61
C ARG A 40 -5.97 -3.52 -11.87
N LYS A 41 -4.84 -3.47 -11.15
CA LYS A 41 -3.74 -4.43 -11.26
C LYS A 41 -3.49 -5.10 -9.93
N LYS A 42 -3.04 -6.36 -9.99
CA LYS A 42 -2.56 -7.09 -8.82
C LYS A 42 -1.23 -6.50 -8.32
N PRO A 43 -1.07 -6.22 -7.02
CA PRO A 43 0.20 -5.76 -6.46
C PRO A 43 1.34 -6.72 -6.81
N PHE A 44 2.47 -6.16 -7.26
CA PHE A 44 3.69 -6.91 -7.60
C PHE A 44 3.47 -8.05 -8.61
N ASN A 45 2.58 -7.87 -9.60
CA ASN A 45 2.26 -8.89 -10.60
C ASN A 45 3.50 -9.48 -11.31
N ASN A 46 4.53 -8.67 -11.53
CA ASN A 46 5.78 -9.05 -12.16
C ASN A 46 6.64 -9.99 -11.29
N LEU A 47 6.29 -10.18 -10.03
CA LEU A 47 6.95 -11.05 -9.07
C LEU A 47 6.07 -12.22 -8.64
N GLU A 48 4.97 -12.52 -9.34
CA GLU A 48 3.99 -13.53 -8.88
C GLU A 48 4.53 -14.96 -8.74
N ASN A 49 5.63 -15.27 -9.46
CA ASN A 49 6.33 -16.55 -9.38
C ASN A 49 7.39 -16.60 -8.27
N GLU A 50 7.64 -15.48 -7.60
CA GLU A 50 8.60 -15.38 -6.51
C GLU A 50 7.98 -15.80 -5.17
N THR A 51 8.85 -16.14 -4.22
CA THR A 51 8.40 -16.47 -2.86
C THR A 51 7.90 -15.22 -2.13
N SER A 52 6.94 -15.38 -1.22
CA SER A 52 6.47 -14.27 -0.36
C SER A 52 7.61 -13.59 0.39
N TYR A 53 8.59 -14.38 0.87
CA TYR A 53 9.77 -13.86 1.56
C TYR A 53 10.65 -12.98 0.65
N PHE A 54 10.81 -13.34 -0.61
CA PHE A 54 11.56 -12.52 -1.57
C PHE A 54 10.89 -11.16 -1.78
N ILE A 55 9.57 -11.16 -1.97
CA ILE A 55 8.78 -9.94 -2.19
C ILE A 55 8.82 -9.06 -0.95
N LEU A 56 8.64 -9.65 0.24
CA LEU A 56 8.72 -8.95 1.51
C LEU A 56 10.08 -8.27 1.71
N ASN A 57 11.18 -8.98 1.45
CA ASN A 57 12.52 -8.40 1.49
C ASN A 57 12.71 -7.22 0.54
N LYS A 58 12.05 -7.22 -0.61
CA LYS A 58 12.07 -6.07 -1.53
C LYS A 58 11.24 -4.92 -0.99
N VAL A 59 10.07 -5.20 -0.39
CA VAL A 59 9.22 -4.20 0.27
C VAL A 59 9.94 -3.52 1.44
N MET A 60 10.68 -4.27 2.24
CA MET A 60 11.58 -3.75 3.29
C MET A 60 12.63 -2.78 2.74
N LYS A 61 13.10 -3.03 1.51
CA LYS A 61 14.06 -2.18 0.78
C LYS A 61 13.41 -1.04 0.00
N GLY A 62 12.12 -0.81 0.18
CA GLY A 62 11.39 0.29 -0.45
C GLY A 62 10.68 -0.05 -1.75
N LEU A 63 10.60 -1.33 -2.16
CA LEU A 63 9.75 -1.70 -3.29
C LEU A 63 8.29 -1.34 -3.00
N ARG A 64 7.65 -0.67 -3.96
CA ARG A 64 6.23 -0.35 -3.97
C ARG A 64 5.69 -0.62 -5.38
N PRO A 65 4.38 -0.83 -5.54
CA PRO A 65 3.74 -0.80 -6.86
C PRO A 65 4.00 0.54 -7.57
N ASP A 66 4.05 0.54 -8.90
CA ASP A 66 4.27 1.78 -9.66
C ASP A 66 3.03 2.68 -9.56
N VAL A 67 3.16 3.79 -8.84
CA VAL A 67 2.07 4.74 -8.64
C VAL A 67 1.58 5.36 -9.95
N ASN A 68 2.40 5.36 -11.01
CA ASN A 68 2.01 5.87 -12.33
C ASN A 68 1.02 4.96 -13.07
N ASP A 69 0.79 3.74 -12.57
CA ASP A 69 -0.29 2.88 -13.06
C ASP A 69 -1.68 3.43 -12.71
N VAL A 70 -1.76 4.39 -11.79
CA VAL A 70 -2.98 5.17 -11.51
C VAL A 70 -3.04 6.37 -12.46
N ASN A 71 -3.52 6.17 -13.69
CA ASN A 71 -3.44 7.21 -14.75
C ASN A 71 -4.72 7.46 -15.55
N VAL A 72 -5.79 6.65 -15.39
CA VAL A 72 -7.01 6.76 -16.21
C VAL A 72 -8.19 7.42 -15.47
N ILE A 73 -7.95 8.11 -14.36
CA ILE A 73 -9.01 8.63 -13.48
C ILE A 73 -8.91 10.13 -13.26
N GLN A 74 -10.06 10.78 -13.06
CA GLN A 74 -10.11 12.17 -12.59
C GLN A 74 -9.40 12.27 -11.23
N ASN A 75 -8.71 13.39 -11.00
CA ASN A 75 -7.93 13.63 -9.78
C ASN A 75 -6.77 12.62 -9.53
N ALA A 76 -6.28 11.94 -10.58
CA ALA A 76 -5.20 10.95 -10.47
C ALA A 76 -4.03 11.42 -9.59
N GLU A 77 -3.49 12.63 -9.81
CA GLU A 77 -2.35 13.14 -9.02
C GLU A 77 -2.65 13.25 -7.51
N ARG A 78 -3.87 13.63 -7.13
CA ARG A 78 -4.29 13.70 -5.71
C ARG A 78 -4.40 12.31 -5.11
N ILE A 79 -4.90 11.35 -5.88
CA ILE A 79 -5.01 9.95 -5.47
C ILE A 79 -3.63 9.31 -5.37
N LYS A 80 -2.71 9.58 -6.30
CA LYS A 80 -1.31 9.15 -6.23
C LYS A 80 -0.65 9.66 -4.96
N LEU A 81 -0.85 10.95 -4.64
CA LEU A 81 -0.33 11.54 -3.39
C LEU A 81 -0.92 10.87 -2.14
N LEU A 82 -2.21 10.56 -2.15
CA LEU A 82 -2.87 9.85 -1.05
C LEU A 82 -2.25 8.45 -0.85
N ILE A 83 -2.14 7.69 -1.94
CA ILE A 83 -1.51 6.36 -1.96
C ILE A 83 -0.07 6.45 -1.43
N THR A 84 0.71 7.42 -1.90
CA THR A 84 2.12 7.53 -1.50
C THR A 84 2.32 7.91 -0.04
N ASN A 85 1.42 8.72 0.51
CA ASN A 85 1.41 9.02 1.93
C ASN A 85 1.03 7.79 2.78
N CYS A 86 0.09 6.97 2.33
CA CYS A 86 -0.31 5.75 3.03
C CYS A 86 0.83 4.74 3.19
N TRP A 87 1.69 4.58 2.18
CA TRP A 87 2.75 3.56 2.18
C TRP A 87 4.17 4.09 2.44
N ASP A 88 4.27 5.27 3.08
CA ASP A 88 5.56 5.87 3.48
C ASP A 88 6.37 4.87 4.34
N PRO A 89 7.70 4.76 4.10
CA PRO A 89 8.56 3.85 4.87
C PRO A 89 8.56 4.14 6.37
N ASN A 90 8.33 5.38 6.80
CA ASN A 90 8.19 5.75 8.20
C ASN A 90 6.70 5.74 8.60
N PRO A 91 6.25 4.80 9.48
CA PRO A 91 4.86 4.73 9.92
C PRO A 91 4.32 6.02 10.53
N LYS A 92 5.18 6.87 11.10
CA LYS A 92 4.78 8.16 11.70
C LYS A 92 4.44 9.24 10.68
N LYS A 93 4.88 9.09 9.42
CA LYS A 93 4.56 10.02 8.32
C LYS A 93 3.28 9.65 7.60
N ARG A 94 2.81 8.42 7.79
CA ARG A 94 1.53 7.99 7.24
C ARG A 94 0.40 8.76 7.92
N PRO A 95 -0.64 9.16 7.19
CA PRO A 95 -1.80 9.82 7.78
C PRO A 95 -2.52 8.88 8.76
N ASP A 96 -3.39 9.42 9.59
CA ASP A 96 -4.40 8.59 10.27
C ASP A 96 -5.62 8.32 9.37
N MET A 97 -6.47 7.37 9.76
CA MET A 97 -7.63 7.02 8.95
C MET A 97 -8.64 8.18 8.80
N HIS A 98 -8.71 9.09 9.78
CA HIS A 98 -9.62 10.24 9.72
C HIS A 98 -9.16 11.29 8.69
N GLU A 99 -7.86 11.59 8.64
CA GLU A 99 -7.23 12.43 7.63
C GLU A 99 -7.42 11.87 6.21
N LEU A 100 -7.32 10.54 6.07
CA LEU A 100 -7.55 9.84 4.80
C LEU A 100 -8.98 9.98 4.30
N ILE A 101 -9.97 9.75 5.16
CA ILE A 101 -11.38 9.88 4.81
C ILE A 101 -11.68 11.31 4.35
N THR A 102 -11.19 12.29 5.12
CA THR A 102 -11.38 13.72 4.81
C THR A 102 -10.80 14.06 3.43
N SER A 103 -9.58 13.60 3.14
CA SER A 103 -8.93 13.81 1.85
C SER A 103 -9.70 13.14 0.72
N PHE A 104 -10.07 11.87 0.88
CA PHE A 104 -10.74 11.08 -0.14
C PHE A 104 -12.12 11.63 -0.50
N THR A 105 -12.95 11.99 0.49
CA THR A 105 -14.29 12.58 0.27
C THR A 105 -14.21 13.92 -0.45
N SER A 106 -13.14 14.69 -0.28
CA SER A 106 -12.95 15.95 -1.01
C SER A 106 -12.64 15.78 -2.51
N PHE A 107 -12.32 14.56 -2.95
CA PHE A 107 -11.94 14.27 -4.35
C PHE A 107 -13.03 13.58 -5.16
N VAL A 108 -14.01 12.98 -4.47
CA VAL A 108 -15.11 12.19 -5.07
C VAL A 108 -16.38 13.05 -5.23
N ASN A 109 -16.50 14.14 -4.48
CA ASN A 109 -17.53 15.16 -4.65
C ASN A 109 -17.05 16.27 -5.60
#